data_AF-A0A9D7NC91-F1
#
_entry.id   AF-A0A9D7NC91-F1
#
_cell.length_a   1.000
_cell.length_b   1.000
_cell.length_c   1.000
_cell.angle_alpha   90.00
_cell.angle_beta   90.00
_cell.angle_gamma   90.00
#
_symmetry.space_group_name_H-M   'P 1'
#
loop_
_entity.id
_entity.type
_entity.pdbx_description
1 polymer ?
#
loop_
_entity_poly.entity_id
_entity_poly.type
_entity_poly.pdbx_seq_one_letter_code
_entity_poly.pdbx_strand_id
1 'polypeptide(L)'
;MLSQIWPSNHPSRNWLMLSIGPKKRPGFYVQTGKTGPLDAWERGAGSGNVPYLPTYWAGYPKRSAFYSRDFCHQLIGAHLLGLQEENFTMLKAFAASADEGKKWFPLWAINFNGAPFLLDYRGNDNFVREVPATFELVEKAYELYLWTGDERYLKDEVIWQYCSKAVTDFIALHDQQLPNGIAEGTGKGIFQGAASYNEAQDAPLIESGDGIACQFKAFEAYAQMAALRGETKLAKQFAKKAADLKVFFNQNWGTTNTNTYNRGYTADGKAVAGWGKENSWFMPMKGLTEGNVPRTQLYLDFINQRLESKDDIPDNIEAISYIPETFFLHQQNETAWKWMKHIITRLNQQHSYQSATGRNGDYPEVSYVLIRNTVVDLLGITPQASAHALSTLSHLPAEIDYLGLENIRIGQSLVALKQEATTALPFACKQEMPR
;
A
#
# COMPACT_ATOMS: atom_id res chain seq x y z
N MET A 1 5.63 4.68 20.07
CA MET A 1 5.22 5.66 19.05
C MET A 1 3.74 5.94 19.19
N LEU A 2 2.87 4.95 19.01
CA LEU A 2 1.40 5.08 19.10
C LEU A 2 0.86 5.64 20.44
N SER A 3 1.57 5.47 21.55
CA SER A 3 1.21 6.05 22.87
C SER A 3 1.28 7.58 22.95
N GLN A 4 1.98 8.25 22.02
CA GLN A 4 1.96 9.71 21.89
C GLN A 4 0.86 10.20 20.97
N ILE A 5 0.30 9.29 20.17
CA ILE A 5 -0.59 9.60 19.06
C ILE A 5 -2.05 9.33 19.55
N TRP A 6 -2.29 8.42 20.54
CA TRP A 6 -3.63 8.04 21.04
C TRP A 6 -3.73 8.19 22.57
N PRO A 7 -4.73 8.90 23.13
CA PRO A 7 -4.91 9.01 24.58
C PRO A 7 -5.39 7.68 25.17
N SER A 8 -4.88 7.35 26.35
CA SER A 8 -5.44 6.27 27.19
C SER A 8 -6.82 6.68 27.70
N ASN A 9 -7.83 5.81 27.49
CA ASN A 9 -9.22 5.89 27.97
C ASN A 9 -9.45 6.87 29.15
N HIS A 10 -9.91 8.08 28.87
CA HIS A 10 -10.45 9.00 29.88
C HIS A 10 -11.77 9.62 29.38
N PRO A 11 -12.87 9.57 30.15
CA PRO A 11 -14.22 9.80 29.63
C PRO A 11 -14.70 11.27 29.68
N SER A 12 -13.84 12.26 29.49
CA SER A 12 -14.31 13.66 29.46
C SER A 12 -13.50 14.53 28.50
N ARG A 13 -14.01 14.61 27.26
CA ARG A 13 -13.57 15.38 26.08
C ARG A 13 -12.36 14.79 25.34
N ASN A 14 -12.62 14.22 24.16
CA ASN A 14 -11.66 13.57 23.28
C ASN A 14 -10.93 14.63 22.42
N TRP A 15 -9.75 15.08 22.86
CA TRP A 15 -8.89 15.97 22.08
C TRP A 15 -7.66 15.20 21.57
N LEU A 16 -7.31 15.38 20.29
CA LEU A 16 -6.08 14.87 19.72
C LEU A 16 -5.27 16.01 19.09
N MET A 17 -4.22 16.46 19.79
CA MET A 17 -3.23 17.40 19.26
C MET A 17 -1.92 16.65 19.07
N LEU A 18 -1.44 16.61 17.83
CA LEU A 18 -0.31 15.79 17.44
C LEU A 18 0.79 16.60 16.77
N SER A 19 1.94 16.69 17.43
CA SER A 19 3.14 17.26 16.83
C SER A 19 4.00 16.15 16.23
N ILE A 20 4.12 16.11 14.90
CA ILE A 20 5.11 15.28 14.22
C ILE A 20 6.47 16.01 14.30
N GLY A 21 7.15 15.87 15.44
CA GLY A 21 8.40 16.59 15.69
C GLY A 21 9.63 15.92 15.04
N PRO A 22 10.68 16.67 14.67
CA PRO A 22 11.99 16.11 14.28
C PRO A 22 12.76 15.45 15.44
N LYS A 23 12.17 15.33 16.64
CA LYS A 23 12.84 14.85 17.84
C LYS A 23 12.49 13.37 18.11
N LYS A 24 13.46 12.53 17.77
CA LYS A 24 13.53 11.06 17.79
C LYS A 24 12.90 10.39 16.56
N ARG A 25 13.75 10.18 15.54
CA ARG A 25 13.55 9.10 14.56
C ARG A 25 13.15 7.84 15.33
N PRO A 26 12.11 7.09 14.94
CA PRO A 26 11.78 5.83 15.60
C PRO A 26 12.98 4.87 15.47
N GLY A 27 13.81 4.82 16.50
CA GLY A 27 15.12 4.15 16.43
C GLY A 27 15.04 2.63 16.30
N PHE A 28 13.86 2.04 16.52
CA PHE A 28 13.68 0.61 16.45
C PHE A 28 13.71 0.10 15.00
N TYR A 29 12.93 0.71 14.09
CA TYR A 29 12.80 0.21 12.71
C TYR A 29 13.88 0.72 11.74
N VAL A 30 14.41 1.94 11.94
CA VAL A 30 15.36 2.57 11.01
C VAL A 30 16.73 1.88 11.04
N GLN A 31 17.24 1.46 9.88
CA GLN A 31 18.52 0.76 9.72
C GLN A 31 19.66 1.65 9.19
N THR A 32 19.34 2.86 8.74
CA THR A 32 20.31 3.84 8.27
C THR A 32 21.46 4.04 9.26
N GLY A 33 22.70 3.82 8.80
CA GLY A 33 23.91 3.97 9.60
C GLY A 33 24.23 2.79 10.53
N LYS A 34 23.48 1.69 10.46
CA LYS A 34 23.75 0.45 11.21
C LYS A 34 24.59 -0.53 10.38
N THR A 35 25.18 -1.50 11.08
CA THR A 35 25.80 -2.70 10.50
C THR A 35 25.13 -3.94 11.09
N GLY A 36 25.05 -5.03 10.34
CA GLY A 36 24.54 -6.28 10.89
C GLY A 36 24.62 -7.46 9.93
N PRO A 37 24.05 -8.60 10.31
CA PRO A 37 24.07 -9.82 9.50
C PRO A 37 23.19 -9.70 8.26
N LEU A 38 23.49 -10.56 7.29
CA LEU A 38 22.64 -10.89 6.14
C LEU A 38 21.90 -12.19 6.41
N ASP A 39 20.71 -12.33 5.83
CA ASP A 39 19.90 -13.55 5.89
C ASP A 39 19.58 -14.01 7.32
N ALA A 40 19.57 -13.08 8.27
CA ALA A 40 19.11 -13.36 9.62
C ALA A 40 17.58 -13.46 9.62
N TRP A 41 17.05 -14.43 10.37
CA TRP A 41 15.63 -14.67 10.54
C TRP A 41 15.35 -15.38 11.88
N GLU A 42 14.09 -15.60 12.21
CA GLU A 42 13.69 -16.09 13.53
C GLU A 42 14.24 -17.48 13.91
N ARG A 43 14.79 -18.24 12.96
CA ARG A 43 15.47 -19.53 13.22
C ARG A 43 16.94 -19.58 12.76
N GLY A 44 17.50 -18.46 12.31
CA GLY A 44 18.88 -18.42 11.79
C GLY A 44 19.54 -17.08 12.06
N ALA A 45 20.75 -17.12 12.63
CA ALA A 45 21.49 -15.91 12.99
C ALA A 45 21.96 -15.07 11.77
N GLY A 46 21.85 -15.62 10.56
CA GLY A 46 22.41 -15.02 9.36
C GLY A 46 23.93 -15.12 9.33
N SER A 47 24.56 -14.38 8.43
CA SER A 47 26.02 -14.36 8.27
C SER A 47 26.56 -12.95 7.99
N GLY A 48 27.84 -12.76 8.30
CA GLY A 48 28.53 -11.50 8.05
C GLY A 48 28.17 -10.38 9.04
N ASN A 49 28.80 -9.24 8.85
CA ASN A 49 28.51 -7.99 9.54
C ASN A 49 28.79 -6.85 8.56
N VAL A 50 27.78 -6.48 7.78
CA VAL A 50 27.92 -5.54 6.66
C VAL A 50 27.25 -4.21 6.96
N PRO A 51 27.74 -3.09 6.40
CA PRO A 51 27.01 -1.82 6.42
C PRO A 51 25.65 -1.96 5.74
N TYR A 52 24.63 -1.38 6.37
CA TYR A 52 23.29 -1.31 5.80
C TYR A 52 23.10 -0.01 4.99
N LEU A 53 22.32 -0.12 3.92
CA LEU A 53 21.85 1.01 3.14
C LEU A 53 20.87 1.85 3.98
N PRO A 54 20.60 3.12 3.60
CA PRO A 54 19.51 3.89 4.17
C PRO A 54 18.18 3.16 3.97
N THR A 55 17.70 2.48 5.02
CA THR A 55 16.54 1.60 4.95
C THR A 55 15.83 1.59 6.30
N TYR A 56 14.63 1.00 6.34
CA TYR A 56 13.93 0.67 7.56
C TYR A 56 13.32 -0.73 7.45
N TRP A 57 12.98 -1.33 8.58
CA TRP A 57 12.26 -2.59 8.64
C TRP A 57 10.88 -2.45 8.00
N ALA A 58 10.64 -3.16 6.90
CA ALA A 58 9.33 -3.37 6.30
C ALA A 58 9.09 -4.88 6.22
N GLY A 59 8.28 -5.45 7.12
CA GLY A 59 8.15 -6.89 7.29
C GLY A 59 8.53 -7.31 8.71
N TYR A 60 8.86 -8.60 8.89
CA TYR A 60 9.11 -9.14 10.23
C TYR A 60 10.35 -8.52 10.91
N PRO A 61 10.22 -7.97 12.13
CA PRO A 61 11.30 -7.23 12.81
C PRO A 61 12.52 -8.09 13.22
N LYS A 62 12.43 -9.42 13.15
CA LYS A 62 13.55 -10.35 13.39
C LYS A 62 14.29 -10.79 12.13
N ARG A 63 13.83 -10.37 10.96
CA ARG A 63 14.45 -10.74 9.67
C ARG A 63 15.31 -9.58 9.19
N SER A 64 16.53 -9.81 8.70
CA SER A 64 17.45 -8.75 8.27
C SER A 64 17.10 -8.17 6.88
N ALA A 65 15.81 -7.95 6.61
CA ALA A 65 15.31 -7.60 5.30
C ALA A 65 14.11 -6.64 5.35
N PHE A 66 13.82 -6.07 4.19
CA PHE A 66 12.61 -5.30 3.93
C PHE A 66 11.84 -5.88 2.73
N TYR A 67 10.52 -5.88 2.83
CA TYR A 67 9.58 -6.59 1.96
C TYR A 67 8.80 -5.61 1.10
N SER A 68 8.58 -5.97 -0.16
CA SER A 68 7.94 -5.09 -1.15
C SER A 68 6.51 -4.73 -0.79
N ARG A 69 5.68 -5.71 -0.40
CA ARG A 69 4.30 -5.49 0.08
C ARG A 69 4.27 -4.51 1.26
N ASP A 70 5.00 -4.83 2.32
CA ASP A 70 5.10 -3.99 3.52
C ASP A 70 5.61 -2.58 3.21
N PHE A 71 6.62 -2.47 2.33
CA PHE A 71 7.16 -1.18 1.91
C PHE A 71 6.09 -0.31 1.23
N CYS A 72 5.31 -0.90 0.31
CA CYS A 72 4.23 -0.21 -0.39
C CYS A 72 3.23 0.45 0.56
N HIS A 73 2.96 -0.18 1.71
CA HIS A 73 1.97 0.31 2.67
C HIS A 73 2.57 1.23 3.75
N GLN A 74 3.88 1.12 4.01
CA GLN A 74 4.56 1.91 5.03
C GLN A 74 5.03 3.30 4.57
N LEU A 75 5.35 3.45 3.28
CA LEU A 75 6.17 4.56 2.79
C LEU A 75 5.60 5.96 3.02
N ILE A 76 4.27 6.16 3.07
CA ILE A 76 3.69 7.47 3.41
C ILE A 76 3.87 7.76 4.89
N GLY A 77 3.61 6.78 5.76
CA GLY A 77 3.92 6.90 7.18
C GLY A 77 5.41 7.20 7.40
N ALA A 78 6.29 6.55 6.64
CA ALA A 78 7.73 6.76 6.69
C ALA A 78 8.13 8.18 6.21
N HIS A 79 7.53 8.67 5.12
CA HIS A 79 7.73 10.04 4.64
C HIS A 79 7.35 11.08 5.70
N LEU A 80 6.17 10.90 6.32
CA LEU A 80 5.69 11.77 7.39
C LEU A 80 6.64 11.80 8.60
N LEU A 81 7.42 10.73 8.79
CA LEU A 81 8.45 10.63 9.84
C LEU A 81 9.85 11.09 9.41
N GLY A 82 10.00 11.63 8.19
CA GLY A 82 11.27 12.15 7.70
C GLY A 82 12.22 11.10 7.14
N LEU A 83 11.68 9.97 6.63
CA LEU A 83 12.46 8.86 6.07
C LEU A 83 12.50 8.89 4.53
N GLN A 84 12.74 10.07 3.94
CA GLN A 84 12.71 10.26 2.49
C GLN A 84 13.83 9.48 1.77
N GLU A 85 15.06 9.54 2.30
CA GLU A 85 16.20 8.83 1.68
C GLU A 85 16.04 7.31 1.79
N GLU A 86 15.48 6.82 2.89
CA GLU A 86 15.15 5.42 3.06
C GLU A 86 14.07 4.96 2.05
N ASN A 87 13.00 5.75 1.89
CA ASN A 87 11.97 5.48 0.90
C ASN A 87 12.54 5.40 -0.53
N PHE A 88 13.36 6.37 -0.92
CA PHE A 88 13.99 6.37 -2.25
C PHE A 88 14.91 5.15 -2.43
N THR A 89 15.75 4.86 -1.43
CA THR A 89 16.71 3.75 -1.48
C THR A 89 16.00 2.40 -1.60
N MET A 90 14.95 2.17 -0.80
CA MET A 90 14.20 0.91 -0.80
C MET A 90 13.41 0.73 -2.11
N LEU A 91 12.72 1.77 -2.59
CA LEU A 91 12.02 1.72 -3.89
C LEU A 91 13.00 1.40 -5.03
N LYS A 92 14.14 2.09 -5.06
CA LYS A 92 15.16 1.87 -6.10
C LYS A 92 15.75 0.45 -6.02
N ALA A 93 15.93 -0.11 -4.83
CA ALA A 93 16.38 -1.48 -4.66
C ALA A 93 15.37 -2.50 -5.24
N PHE A 94 14.07 -2.31 -4.99
CA PHE A 94 13.05 -3.16 -5.62
C PHE A 94 13.02 -2.99 -7.15
N ALA A 95 13.06 -1.75 -7.65
CA ALA A 95 13.11 -1.47 -9.09
C ALA A 95 14.33 -2.12 -9.76
N ALA A 96 15.52 -2.01 -9.15
CA ALA A 96 16.76 -2.61 -9.64
C ALA A 96 16.73 -4.15 -9.64
N SER A 97 15.89 -4.73 -8.79
CA SER A 97 15.79 -6.19 -8.65
C SER A 97 14.90 -6.84 -9.69
N ALA A 98 14.12 -6.08 -10.45
CA ALA A 98 13.28 -6.58 -11.53
C ALA A 98 14.08 -6.57 -12.85
N ASP A 99 14.27 -7.76 -13.44
CA ASP A 99 15.00 -7.93 -14.70
C ASP A 99 14.36 -9.03 -15.56
N GLU A 100 14.88 -9.20 -16.78
CA GLU A 100 14.40 -10.23 -17.72
C GLU A 100 14.50 -11.65 -17.16
N GLY A 101 15.55 -11.96 -16.39
CA GLY A 101 15.73 -13.27 -15.77
C GLY A 101 14.63 -13.58 -14.75
N LYS A 102 14.10 -12.56 -14.07
CA LYS A 102 12.96 -12.64 -13.16
C LYS A 102 11.61 -12.37 -13.85
N LYS A 103 11.59 -12.28 -15.18
CA LYS A 103 10.41 -11.90 -15.97
C LYS A 103 9.75 -10.62 -15.43
N TRP A 104 10.59 -9.66 -15.05
CA TRP A 104 10.23 -8.36 -14.49
C TRP A 104 9.47 -8.37 -13.15
N PHE A 105 9.39 -9.51 -12.45
CA PHE A 105 9.03 -9.48 -11.03
C PHE A 105 10.14 -8.80 -10.22
N PRO A 106 9.82 -7.84 -9.33
CA PRO A 106 10.76 -7.43 -8.30
C PRO A 106 10.93 -8.54 -7.26
N LEU A 107 12.02 -8.49 -6.51
CA LEU A 107 12.20 -9.38 -5.36
C LEU A 107 11.16 -9.08 -4.28
N TRP A 108 10.65 -10.14 -3.65
CA TRP A 108 9.78 -10.02 -2.49
C TRP A 108 10.47 -9.32 -1.33
N ALA A 109 11.69 -9.76 -1.00
CA ALA A 109 12.46 -9.34 0.15
C ALA A 109 13.92 -9.07 -0.22
N ILE A 110 14.47 -7.99 0.32
CA ILE A 110 15.84 -7.55 0.09
C ILE A 110 16.50 -7.33 1.46
N ASN A 111 17.71 -7.84 1.64
CA ASN A 111 18.52 -7.58 2.84
C ASN A 111 18.81 -6.08 2.97
N PHE A 112 19.06 -5.58 4.17
CA PHE A 112 19.34 -4.15 4.38
C PHE A 112 20.57 -3.60 3.65
N ASN A 113 21.45 -4.45 3.11
CA ASN A 113 22.56 -4.03 2.24
C ASN A 113 22.21 -3.97 0.75
N GLY A 114 21.00 -4.35 0.35
CA GLY A 114 20.55 -4.41 -1.04
C GLY A 114 20.66 -5.78 -1.72
N ALA A 115 21.21 -6.82 -1.05
CA ALA A 115 21.29 -8.16 -1.61
C ALA A 115 19.93 -8.89 -1.52
N PRO A 116 19.63 -9.86 -2.41
CA PRO A 116 18.45 -10.73 -2.26
C PRO A 116 18.42 -11.41 -0.89
N PHE A 117 17.24 -11.53 -0.28
CA PHE A 117 17.07 -12.26 0.98
C PHE A 117 16.85 -13.75 0.71
N LEU A 118 17.79 -14.60 1.15
CA LEU A 118 17.88 -16.00 0.70
C LEU A 118 16.77 -16.92 1.23
N LEU A 119 16.06 -16.51 2.28
CA LEU A 119 14.87 -17.24 2.74
C LEU A 119 13.80 -17.29 1.64
N ASP A 120 13.67 -16.19 0.90
CA ASP A 120 12.62 -15.94 -0.08
C ASP A 120 13.14 -16.01 -1.53
N TYR A 121 14.46 -16.17 -1.74
CA TYR A 121 15.09 -16.24 -3.06
C TYR A 121 16.06 -17.43 -3.18
N ARG A 122 15.73 -18.40 -4.05
CA ARG A 122 16.56 -19.59 -4.33
C ARG A 122 17.07 -19.64 -5.77
N GLY A 123 16.74 -18.61 -6.56
CA GLY A 123 17.07 -18.48 -7.98
C GLY A 123 15.91 -17.88 -8.77
N ASN A 124 16.17 -17.48 -10.01
CA ASN A 124 15.19 -16.83 -10.89
C ASN A 124 13.94 -17.69 -11.18
N ASP A 125 14.01 -19.01 -11.02
CA ASP A 125 12.85 -19.91 -11.21
C ASP A 125 12.12 -20.24 -9.89
N ASN A 126 12.69 -19.87 -8.74
CA ASN A 126 12.18 -20.26 -7.41
C ASN A 126 12.43 -19.16 -6.38
N PHE A 127 11.50 -18.21 -6.32
CA PHE A 127 11.53 -17.11 -5.36
C PHE A 127 10.11 -16.63 -5.09
N VAL A 128 9.89 -16.11 -3.89
CA VAL A 128 8.63 -15.48 -3.49
C VAL A 128 8.37 -14.27 -4.39
N ARG A 129 7.19 -14.21 -5.01
CA ARG A 129 6.78 -13.11 -5.88
C ARG A 129 5.27 -13.07 -6.04
N GLU A 130 4.76 -11.87 -6.28
CA GLU A 130 3.34 -11.61 -6.34
C GLU A 130 3.04 -10.55 -7.39
N VAL A 131 1.94 -10.73 -8.11
CA VAL A 131 1.49 -9.80 -9.15
C VAL A 131 1.18 -8.39 -8.59
N PRO A 132 0.43 -8.23 -7.48
CA PRO A 132 0.01 -6.90 -7.02
C PRO A 132 1.20 -5.99 -6.67
N ALA A 133 2.25 -6.53 -6.02
CA ALA A 133 3.44 -5.76 -5.63
C ALA A 133 4.17 -5.15 -6.82
N THR A 134 4.16 -5.84 -7.96
CA THR A 134 4.79 -5.35 -9.20
C THR A 134 4.14 -4.05 -9.68
N PHE A 135 2.83 -3.91 -9.48
CA PHE A 135 2.10 -2.72 -9.88
C PHE A 135 2.04 -1.65 -8.79
N GLU A 136 1.88 -2.04 -7.51
CA GLU A 136 1.88 -1.06 -6.43
C GLU A 136 3.18 -0.27 -6.39
N LEU A 137 4.35 -0.87 -6.61
CA LEU A 137 5.61 -0.12 -6.62
C LEU A 137 5.62 1.03 -7.66
N VAL A 138 4.90 0.89 -8.78
CA VAL A 138 4.69 1.97 -9.77
C VAL A 138 3.79 3.07 -9.21
N GLU A 139 2.65 2.70 -8.62
CA GLU A 139 1.75 3.63 -7.95
C GLU A 139 2.49 4.42 -6.86
N LYS A 140 3.30 3.72 -6.07
CA LYS A 140 4.02 4.27 -4.93
C LYS A 140 5.17 5.19 -5.31
N ALA A 141 5.83 4.96 -6.45
CA ALA A 141 6.78 5.93 -7.01
C ALA A 141 6.09 7.28 -7.29
N TYR A 142 4.91 7.24 -7.89
CA TYR A 142 4.14 8.46 -8.16
C TYR A 142 3.59 9.09 -6.87
N GLU A 143 3.08 8.30 -5.93
CA GLU A 143 2.56 8.79 -4.66
C GLU A 143 3.64 9.52 -3.85
N LEU A 144 4.86 8.96 -3.79
CA LEU A 144 6.00 9.63 -3.15
C LEU A 144 6.36 10.93 -3.85
N TYR A 145 6.30 11.00 -5.19
CA TYR A 145 6.48 12.25 -5.92
C TYR A 145 5.42 13.30 -5.55
N LEU A 146 4.14 12.92 -5.41
CA LEU A 146 3.08 13.86 -5.01
C LEU A 146 3.32 14.48 -3.63
N TRP A 147 3.88 13.69 -2.70
CA TRP A 147 4.22 14.15 -1.35
C TRP A 147 5.52 14.97 -1.28
N THR A 148 6.51 14.65 -2.11
CA THR A 148 7.88 15.17 -1.96
C THR A 148 8.27 16.19 -3.03
N GLY A 149 7.66 16.15 -4.20
CA GLY A 149 8.15 16.84 -5.40
C GLY A 149 9.53 16.35 -5.87
N ASP A 150 10.04 15.24 -5.33
CA ASP A 150 11.37 14.74 -5.62
C ASP A 150 11.42 14.12 -7.02
N GLU A 151 12.08 14.82 -7.94
CA GLU A 151 12.18 14.40 -9.34
C GLU A 151 12.95 13.09 -9.52
N ARG A 152 13.68 12.58 -8.51
CA ARG A 152 14.34 11.28 -8.62
C ARG A 152 13.34 10.16 -8.89
N TYR A 153 12.12 10.23 -8.35
CA TYR A 153 11.05 9.26 -8.65
C TYR A 153 10.59 9.28 -10.11
N LEU A 154 10.83 10.38 -10.82
CA LEU A 154 10.49 10.52 -12.23
C LEU A 154 11.69 10.27 -13.15
N LYS A 155 12.89 10.68 -12.74
CA LYS A 155 14.08 10.81 -13.61
C LYS A 155 15.14 9.74 -13.39
N ASP A 156 15.13 9.04 -12.26
CA ASP A 156 16.05 7.92 -12.05
C ASP A 156 15.78 6.82 -13.08
N GLU A 157 16.79 6.47 -13.88
CA GLU A 157 16.64 5.56 -15.00
C GLU A 157 16.22 4.15 -14.56
N VAL A 158 16.65 3.70 -13.38
CA VAL A 158 16.30 2.39 -12.84
C VAL A 158 14.82 2.35 -12.47
N ILE A 159 14.33 3.37 -11.76
CA ILE A 159 12.91 3.48 -11.39
C ILE A 159 12.06 3.63 -12.65
N TRP A 160 12.46 4.48 -13.60
CA TRP A 160 11.70 4.70 -14.83
C TRP A 160 11.63 3.43 -15.69
N GLN A 161 12.75 2.73 -15.87
CA GLN A 161 12.80 1.46 -16.58
C GLN A 161 11.87 0.44 -15.93
N TYR A 162 11.96 0.28 -14.61
CA TYR A 162 11.08 -0.63 -13.87
C TYR A 162 9.61 -0.28 -14.07
N CYS A 163 9.23 0.99 -13.85
CA CYS A 163 7.85 1.44 -14.01
C CYS A 163 7.33 1.16 -15.42
N SER A 164 8.13 1.44 -16.45
CA SER A 164 7.79 1.14 -17.84
C SER A 164 7.60 -0.36 -18.05
N LYS A 165 8.53 -1.20 -17.58
CA LYS A 165 8.52 -2.66 -17.78
C LYS A 165 7.38 -3.35 -17.04
N ALA A 166 7.07 -2.91 -15.82
CA ALA A 166 5.94 -3.41 -15.03
C ALA A 166 4.60 -3.22 -15.77
N VAL A 167 4.38 -2.10 -16.46
CA VAL A 167 3.12 -1.81 -17.17
C VAL A 167 3.14 -2.19 -18.66
N THR A 168 4.21 -2.84 -19.13
CA THR A 168 4.36 -3.28 -20.53
C THR A 168 4.82 -4.73 -20.60
N ASP A 169 6.13 -4.98 -20.61
CA ASP A 169 6.74 -6.30 -20.77
C ASP A 169 6.23 -7.31 -19.74
N PHE A 170 6.06 -6.91 -18.47
CA PHE A 170 5.53 -7.78 -17.44
C PHE A 170 4.13 -8.30 -17.81
N ILE A 171 3.20 -7.42 -18.18
CA ILE A 171 1.86 -7.82 -18.62
C ILE A 171 1.95 -8.75 -19.84
N ALA A 172 2.77 -8.39 -20.83
CA ALA A 172 2.93 -9.22 -22.03
C ALA A 172 3.47 -10.63 -21.71
N LEU A 173 4.35 -10.77 -20.72
CA LEU A 173 4.90 -12.06 -20.29
C LEU A 173 3.94 -12.88 -19.42
N HIS A 174 2.97 -12.23 -18.77
CA HIS A 174 2.09 -12.85 -17.78
C HIS A 174 0.60 -12.77 -18.16
N ASP A 175 0.23 -12.40 -19.37
CA ASP A 175 -1.16 -12.44 -19.91
C ASP A 175 -1.24 -13.52 -20.99
N GLN A 176 -1.08 -14.79 -20.59
CA GLN A 176 -0.86 -15.91 -21.51
C GLN A 176 -2.00 -16.93 -21.52
N GLN A 177 -2.65 -17.15 -20.37
CA GLN A 177 -3.69 -18.16 -20.23
C GLN A 177 -5.08 -17.61 -20.54
N LEU A 178 -5.35 -16.37 -20.14
CA LEU A 178 -6.60 -15.64 -20.37
C LEU A 178 -6.29 -14.30 -21.05
N PRO A 179 -5.82 -14.28 -22.31
CA PRO A 179 -5.30 -13.08 -22.96
C PRO A 179 -6.35 -11.96 -23.03
N ASN A 180 -6.33 -11.06 -22.04
CA ASN A 180 -7.31 -10.01 -21.82
C ASN A 180 -6.67 -8.69 -21.36
N GLY A 181 -5.33 -8.67 -21.24
CA GLY A 181 -4.54 -7.53 -20.81
C GLY A 181 -4.33 -7.44 -19.29
N ILE A 182 -4.70 -8.45 -18.51
CA ILE A 182 -4.50 -8.53 -17.05
C ILE A 182 -3.32 -9.46 -16.79
N ALA A 183 -2.36 -9.01 -15.98
CA ALA A 183 -1.25 -9.88 -15.61
C ALA A 183 -1.70 -11.00 -14.66
N GLU A 184 -1.22 -12.20 -14.94
CA GLU A 184 -1.54 -13.44 -14.26
C GLU A 184 -0.43 -13.84 -13.27
N GLY A 185 -0.83 -14.43 -12.15
CA GLY A 185 -0.02 -15.36 -11.39
C GLY A 185 -0.17 -16.79 -11.90
N THR A 186 0.34 -17.76 -11.15
CA THR A 186 0.35 -19.17 -11.58
C THR A 186 -0.74 -20.02 -10.96
N GLY A 187 -1.43 -19.52 -9.93
CA GLY A 187 -2.34 -20.32 -9.10
C GLY A 187 -1.67 -21.43 -8.30
N LYS A 188 -0.32 -21.46 -8.23
CA LYS A 188 0.49 -22.54 -7.63
C LYS A 188 1.28 -22.10 -6.39
N GLY A 189 0.93 -20.94 -5.83
CA GLY A 189 1.53 -20.39 -4.61
C GLY A 189 2.66 -19.38 -4.83
N ILE A 190 3.09 -18.78 -3.73
CA ILE A 190 3.90 -17.56 -3.74
C ILE A 190 5.30 -17.73 -4.32
N PHE A 191 5.92 -18.92 -4.18
CA PHE A 191 7.22 -19.24 -4.80
C PHE A 191 7.15 -19.45 -6.33
N GLN A 192 5.94 -19.55 -6.88
CA GLN A 192 5.69 -19.70 -8.32
C GLN A 192 5.13 -18.42 -8.94
N GLY A 193 4.81 -17.40 -8.14
CA GLY A 193 4.09 -16.21 -8.58
C GLY A 193 2.63 -16.32 -8.19
N ALA A 194 2.27 -15.71 -7.07
CA ALA A 194 0.87 -15.60 -6.65
C ALA A 194 0.18 -14.47 -7.41
N ALA A 195 -1.09 -14.69 -7.75
CA ALA A 195 -1.92 -13.65 -8.36
C ALA A 195 -2.33 -12.58 -7.33
N SER A 196 -2.41 -12.93 -6.04
CA SER A 196 -2.96 -12.10 -4.97
C SER A 196 -2.00 -12.00 -3.79
N TYR A 197 -2.12 -10.94 -3.01
CA TYR A 197 -1.55 -10.81 -1.67
C TYR A 197 -2.15 -11.79 -0.67
N ASN A 198 -3.39 -12.21 -0.88
CA ASN A 198 -3.97 -13.26 -0.06
C ASN A 198 -3.34 -14.61 -0.43
N GLU A 199 -2.44 -15.08 0.43
CA GLU A 199 -1.73 -16.34 0.26
C GLU A 199 -2.59 -17.57 0.64
N ALA A 200 -3.74 -17.37 1.29
CA ALA A 200 -4.66 -18.44 1.66
C ALA A 200 -5.42 -18.92 0.41
N GLN A 201 -4.95 -20.02 -0.18
CA GLN A 201 -5.43 -20.61 -1.43
C GLN A 201 -6.81 -21.26 -1.31
N ASP A 202 -7.86 -20.47 -1.15
CA ASP A 202 -9.23 -20.96 -1.23
C ASP A 202 -9.65 -21.27 -2.68
N ALA A 203 -8.95 -20.67 -3.65
CA ALA A 203 -9.00 -21.00 -5.08
C ALA A 203 -7.63 -20.80 -5.74
N PRO A 204 -7.28 -21.59 -6.78
CA PRO A 204 -6.02 -21.45 -7.52
C PRO A 204 -6.12 -20.30 -8.55
N LEU A 205 -6.24 -19.06 -8.05
CA LEU A 205 -6.40 -17.87 -8.86
C LEU A 205 -5.15 -17.60 -9.70
N ILE A 206 -5.34 -17.32 -10.99
CA ILE A 206 -4.32 -16.76 -11.88
C ILE A 206 -4.52 -15.27 -12.07
N GLU A 207 -5.75 -14.77 -12.06
CA GLU A 207 -6.05 -13.34 -11.96
C GLU A 207 -6.81 -13.08 -10.66
N SER A 208 -6.63 -11.90 -10.08
CA SER A 208 -7.14 -11.57 -8.76
C SER A 208 -7.63 -10.12 -8.72
N GLY A 209 -8.60 -9.86 -7.83
CA GLY A 209 -9.19 -8.53 -7.67
C GLY A 209 -8.18 -7.49 -7.19
N ASP A 210 -7.22 -7.87 -6.34
CA ASP A 210 -6.10 -7.01 -5.93
C ASP A 210 -5.06 -6.82 -7.04
N GLY A 211 -4.76 -7.87 -7.82
CA GLY A 211 -3.86 -7.77 -8.97
C GLY A 211 -4.35 -6.78 -10.03
N ILE A 212 -5.59 -6.92 -10.50
CA ILE A 212 -6.18 -6.00 -11.49
C ILE A 212 -6.35 -4.58 -10.94
N ALA A 213 -6.68 -4.44 -9.65
CA ALA A 213 -6.82 -3.16 -8.97
C ALA A 213 -5.49 -2.40 -8.87
N CYS A 214 -4.40 -3.09 -8.53
CA CYS A 214 -3.07 -2.51 -8.53
C CYS A 214 -2.60 -2.18 -9.95
N GLN A 215 -2.89 -3.04 -10.94
CA GLN A 215 -2.58 -2.76 -12.36
C GLN A 215 -3.29 -1.49 -12.87
N PHE A 216 -4.57 -1.31 -12.52
CA PHE A 216 -5.32 -0.09 -12.82
C PHE A 216 -4.62 1.15 -12.24
N LYS A 217 -4.24 1.11 -10.96
CA LYS A 217 -3.52 2.22 -10.34
C LYS A 217 -2.14 2.47 -10.92
N ALA A 218 -1.42 1.43 -11.32
CA ALA A 218 -0.14 1.57 -12.01
C ALA A 218 -0.31 2.25 -13.38
N PHE A 219 -1.37 1.96 -14.14
CA PHE A 219 -1.67 2.67 -15.38
C PHE A 219 -2.00 4.15 -15.14
N GLU A 220 -2.79 4.48 -14.11
CA GLU A 220 -3.05 5.87 -13.74
C GLU A 220 -1.74 6.60 -13.37
N ALA A 221 -0.95 6.01 -12.48
CA ALA A 221 0.31 6.58 -12.00
C ALA A 221 1.31 6.78 -13.14
N TYR A 222 1.52 5.76 -13.96
CA TYR A 222 2.46 5.84 -15.09
C TYR A 222 2.03 6.88 -16.13
N ALA A 223 0.72 7.02 -16.38
CA ALA A 223 0.20 8.07 -17.25
C ALA A 223 0.54 9.49 -16.72
N GLN A 224 0.39 9.71 -15.41
CA GLN A 224 0.72 10.99 -14.78
C GLN A 224 2.23 11.24 -14.76
N MET A 225 3.03 10.25 -14.40
CA MET A 225 4.50 10.33 -14.45
C MET A 225 5.00 10.64 -15.87
N ALA A 226 4.43 9.99 -16.89
CA ALA A 226 4.74 10.29 -18.29
C ALA A 226 4.39 11.74 -18.66
N ALA A 227 3.22 12.24 -18.24
CA ALA A 227 2.84 13.63 -18.49
C ALA A 227 3.82 14.62 -17.85
N LEU A 228 4.23 14.36 -16.60
CA LEU A 228 5.22 15.16 -15.87
C LEU A 228 6.61 15.16 -16.52
N ARG A 229 6.95 14.09 -17.24
CA ARG A 229 8.17 13.99 -18.06
C ARG A 229 8.03 14.62 -19.46
N GLY A 230 6.86 15.15 -19.81
CA GLY A 230 6.58 15.69 -21.14
C GLY A 230 6.21 14.63 -22.19
N GLU A 231 6.10 13.36 -21.81
CA GLU A 231 5.81 12.21 -22.68
C GLU A 231 4.30 12.12 -23.02
N THR A 232 3.77 13.15 -23.69
CA THR A 232 2.33 13.37 -23.87
C THR A 232 1.61 12.20 -24.57
N LYS A 233 2.26 11.56 -25.55
CA LYS A 233 1.67 10.41 -26.26
C LYS A 233 1.53 9.21 -25.32
N LEU A 234 2.57 8.94 -24.55
CA LEU A 234 2.62 7.85 -23.58
C LEU A 234 1.59 8.06 -22.47
N ALA A 235 1.51 9.29 -21.95
CA ALA A 235 0.51 9.69 -20.95
C ALA A 235 -0.93 9.40 -21.42
N LYS A 236 -1.29 9.86 -22.63
CA LYS A 236 -2.63 9.62 -23.21
C LYS A 236 -2.92 8.13 -23.41
N GLN A 237 -1.93 7.36 -23.85
CA GLN A 237 -2.07 5.92 -24.04
C GLN A 237 -2.40 5.20 -22.73
N PHE A 238 -1.64 5.47 -21.66
CA PHE A 238 -1.85 4.80 -20.38
C PHE A 238 -3.06 5.31 -19.62
N ALA A 239 -3.41 6.60 -19.76
CA ALA A 239 -4.69 7.11 -19.26
C ALA A 239 -5.88 6.40 -19.91
N LYS A 240 -5.81 6.13 -21.22
CA LYS A 240 -6.83 5.34 -21.92
C LYS A 240 -6.86 3.89 -21.40
N LYS A 241 -5.70 3.23 -21.23
CA LYS A 241 -5.64 1.88 -20.67
C LYS A 241 -6.26 1.79 -19.28
N ALA A 242 -5.99 2.75 -18.39
CA ALA A 242 -6.61 2.80 -17.07
C ALA A 242 -8.14 2.94 -17.15
N ALA A 243 -8.63 3.87 -17.99
CA ALA A 243 -10.06 4.07 -18.20
C ALA A 243 -10.75 2.82 -18.78
N ASP A 244 -10.15 2.20 -19.80
CA ASP A 244 -10.66 0.99 -20.43
C ASP A 244 -10.68 -0.19 -19.45
N LEU A 245 -9.63 -0.36 -18.63
CA LEU A 245 -9.57 -1.42 -17.61
C LEU A 245 -10.64 -1.24 -16.54
N LYS A 246 -10.89 0.00 -16.11
CA LYS A 246 -11.98 0.32 -15.17
C LYS A 246 -13.35 -0.01 -15.75
N VAL A 247 -13.59 0.33 -17.01
CA VAL A 247 -14.84 -0.04 -17.72
C VAL A 247 -14.96 -1.56 -17.83
N PHE A 248 -13.90 -2.25 -18.27
CA PHE A 248 -13.87 -3.70 -18.42
C PHE A 248 -14.17 -4.42 -17.10
N PHE A 249 -13.58 -3.95 -15.99
CA PHE A 249 -13.88 -4.49 -14.66
C PHE A 249 -15.36 -4.31 -14.29
N ASN A 250 -15.92 -3.11 -14.43
CA ASN A 250 -17.28 -2.82 -13.97
C ASN A 250 -18.39 -3.35 -14.90
N GLN A 251 -18.06 -3.77 -16.13
CA GLN A 251 -19.06 -4.25 -17.10
C GLN A 251 -18.89 -5.72 -17.49
N ASN A 252 -17.71 -6.32 -17.27
CA ASN A 252 -17.42 -7.70 -17.69
C ASN A 252 -16.68 -8.49 -16.60
N TRP A 253 -15.38 -8.22 -16.40
CA TRP A 253 -14.52 -9.05 -15.55
C TRP A 253 -15.04 -9.14 -14.11
N GLY A 254 -15.37 -8.00 -13.50
CA GLY A 254 -15.88 -7.95 -12.14
C GLY A 254 -17.33 -8.41 -12.02
N THR A 255 -18.09 -8.52 -13.11
CA THR A 255 -19.56 -8.67 -13.04
C THR A 255 -20.09 -9.95 -13.66
N THR A 256 -19.24 -10.74 -14.33
CA THR A 256 -19.62 -11.99 -14.98
C THR A 256 -20.18 -12.99 -13.98
N ASN A 257 -21.39 -13.48 -14.22
CA ASN A 257 -22.06 -14.52 -13.44
C ASN A 257 -22.21 -14.21 -11.93
N THR A 258 -22.26 -12.93 -11.55
CA THR A 258 -22.42 -12.51 -10.15
C THR A 258 -23.27 -11.25 -10.03
N ASN A 259 -24.04 -11.16 -8.95
CA ASN A 259 -24.77 -9.94 -8.57
C ASN A 259 -23.91 -8.97 -7.74
N THR A 260 -22.65 -9.35 -7.47
CA THR A 260 -21.67 -8.57 -6.69
C THR A 260 -20.44 -8.26 -7.57
N TYR A 261 -19.23 -8.42 -7.02
CA TYR A 261 -17.99 -8.41 -7.77
C TYR A 261 -17.28 -9.77 -7.70
N ASN A 262 -16.76 -10.21 -8.83
CA ASN A 262 -15.75 -11.27 -8.90
C ASN A 262 -14.46 -10.76 -8.27
N ARG A 263 -13.76 -11.65 -7.59
CA ARG A 263 -12.48 -11.41 -6.90
C ARG A 263 -11.29 -12.11 -7.59
N GLY A 264 -11.53 -12.80 -8.71
CA GLY A 264 -10.48 -13.46 -9.45
C GLY A 264 -11.01 -14.49 -10.46
N TYR A 265 -10.07 -15.08 -11.20
CA TYR A 265 -10.30 -16.11 -12.19
C TYR A 265 -9.28 -17.24 -12.04
N THR A 266 -9.73 -18.48 -12.26
CA THR A 266 -8.86 -19.65 -12.36
C THR A 266 -8.41 -19.88 -13.81
N ALA A 267 -7.39 -20.72 -14.00
CA ALA A 267 -6.76 -20.94 -15.31
C ALA A 267 -7.68 -21.49 -16.42
N ASP A 268 -8.82 -22.07 -16.03
CA ASP A 268 -9.88 -22.52 -16.95
C ASP A 268 -10.90 -21.41 -17.31
N GLY A 269 -10.64 -20.17 -16.90
CA GLY A 269 -11.52 -19.02 -17.17
C GLY A 269 -12.74 -18.94 -16.27
N LYS A 270 -12.81 -19.74 -15.20
CA LYS A 270 -13.92 -19.68 -14.26
C LYS A 270 -13.79 -18.46 -13.34
N ALA A 271 -14.81 -17.59 -13.40
CA ALA A 271 -14.97 -16.47 -12.48
C ALA A 271 -15.19 -16.96 -11.05
N VAL A 272 -14.52 -16.30 -10.10
CA VAL A 272 -14.62 -16.58 -8.67
C VAL A 272 -15.18 -15.35 -7.96
N ALA A 273 -16.35 -15.50 -7.33
CA ALA A 273 -17.00 -14.47 -6.52
C ALA A 273 -16.91 -14.80 -5.02
N GLY A 274 -17.51 -13.95 -4.18
CA GLY A 274 -17.59 -14.15 -2.73
C GLY A 274 -16.43 -13.51 -1.97
N TRP A 275 -16.14 -14.05 -0.79
CA TRP A 275 -15.09 -13.52 0.09
C TRP A 275 -13.74 -14.13 -0.24
N GLY A 276 -12.70 -13.30 -0.35
CA GLY A 276 -11.33 -13.75 -0.59
C GLY A 276 -10.27 -12.83 0.00
N LYS A 277 -10.63 -12.05 1.03
CA LYS A 277 -9.76 -11.14 1.75
C LYS A 277 -9.22 -10.00 0.85
N GLU A 278 -7.90 -9.89 0.65
CA GLU A 278 -7.24 -8.82 -0.12
C GLU A 278 -7.84 -8.64 -1.51
N ASN A 279 -8.04 -9.74 -2.24
CA ASN A 279 -8.63 -9.71 -3.56
C ASN A 279 -10.13 -9.34 -3.58
N SER A 280 -10.75 -9.12 -2.41
CA SER A 280 -12.09 -8.54 -2.29
C SER A 280 -12.01 -7.02 -2.07
N TRP A 281 -11.29 -6.54 -1.07
CA TRP A 281 -11.32 -5.11 -0.73
C TRP A 281 -10.35 -4.22 -1.53
N PHE A 282 -9.31 -4.77 -2.16
CA PHE A 282 -8.42 -3.94 -2.99
C PHE A 282 -9.14 -3.30 -4.18
N MET A 283 -10.16 -3.95 -4.73
CA MET A 283 -10.94 -3.42 -5.86
C MET A 283 -11.58 -2.06 -5.53
N PRO A 284 -12.36 -1.91 -4.44
CA PRO A 284 -12.81 -0.60 -4.00
C PRO A 284 -11.69 0.28 -3.41
N MET A 285 -10.70 -0.28 -2.71
CA MET A 285 -9.60 0.48 -2.09
C MET A 285 -8.73 1.23 -3.11
N LYS A 286 -8.53 0.63 -4.28
CA LYS A 286 -7.79 1.24 -5.40
C LYS A 286 -8.69 2.03 -6.33
N GLY A 287 -9.97 2.20 -6.00
CA GLY A 287 -10.94 2.94 -6.81
C GLY A 287 -11.23 2.31 -8.18
N LEU A 288 -11.00 1.00 -8.33
CA LEU A 288 -11.33 0.26 -9.55
C LEU A 288 -12.85 0.09 -9.68
N THR A 289 -13.55 -0.16 -8.57
CA THR A 289 -15.02 -0.14 -8.56
C THR A 289 -15.55 1.27 -8.86
N GLU A 290 -16.74 1.37 -9.45
CA GLU A 290 -17.42 2.66 -9.61
C GLU A 290 -17.80 3.26 -8.24
N GLY A 291 -17.47 4.53 -8.01
CA GLY A 291 -17.85 5.22 -6.77
C GLY A 291 -19.34 5.55 -6.75
N ASN A 292 -19.96 5.51 -5.57
CA ASN A 292 -21.34 5.95 -5.32
C ASN A 292 -22.43 5.21 -6.13
N VAL A 293 -22.15 4.02 -6.65
CA VAL A 293 -23.18 3.15 -7.27
C VAL A 293 -23.67 2.09 -6.29
N PRO A 294 -24.94 1.63 -6.39
CA PRO A 294 -25.50 0.66 -5.46
C PRO A 294 -24.68 -0.63 -5.31
N ARG A 295 -24.08 -1.13 -6.40
CA ARG A 295 -23.26 -2.36 -6.38
C ARG A 295 -22.03 -2.20 -5.48
N THR A 296 -21.29 -1.11 -5.61
CA THR A 296 -20.11 -0.81 -4.79
C THR A 296 -20.50 -0.63 -3.33
N GLN A 297 -21.61 0.06 -3.05
CA GLN A 297 -22.07 0.23 -1.67
C GLN A 297 -22.44 -1.11 -1.02
N LEU A 298 -23.22 -1.95 -1.72
CA LEU A 298 -23.54 -3.30 -1.24
C LEU A 298 -22.30 -4.17 -1.05
N TYR A 299 -21.28 -3.99 -1.88
CA TYR A 299 -20.03 -4.72 -1.77
C TYR A 299 -19.17 -4.24 -0.59
N LEU A 300 -19.15 -2.94 -0.30
CA LEU A 300 -18.52 -2.39 0.91
C LEU A 300 -19.23 -2.87 2.18
N ASP A 301 -20.56 -2.96 2.17
CA ASP A 301 -21.35 -3.53 3.27
C ASP A 301 -21.01 -5.02 3.46
N PHE A 302 -20.88 -5.77 2.36
CA PHE A 302 -20.43 -7.16 2.36
C PHE A 302 -19.02 -7.30 2.95
N ILE A 303 -18.07 -6.46 2.55
CA ILE A 303 -16.70 -6.45 3.13
C ILE A 303 -16.75 -6.20 4.63
N ASN A 304 -17.51 -5.18 5.08
CA ASN A 304 -17.65 -4.86 6.49
C ASN A 304 -18.26 -6.03 7.28
N GLN A 305 -19.32 -6.66 6.75
CA GLN A 305 -19.96 -7.83 7.37
C GLN A 305 -18.99 -9.01 7.51
N ARG A 306 -18.18 -9.28 6.48
CA ARG A 306 -17.20 -10.37 6.50
C ARG A 306 -16.09 -10.11 7.52
N LEU A 307 -15.60 -8.89 7.61
CA LEU A 307 -14.60 -8.54 8.62
C LEU A 307 -15.16 -8.61 10.05
N GLU A 308 -16.47 -8.43 10.26
CA GLU A 308 -17.11 -8.62 11.58
C GLU A 308 -17.24 -10.10 11.98
N SER A 309 -17.20 -11.01 11.01
CA SER A 309 -17.25 -12.45 11.25
C SER A 309 -15.90 -12.96 11.75
N LYS A 310 -15.92 -13.69 12.87
CA LYS A 310 -14.73 -14.30 13.47
C LYS A 310 -14.08 -15.34 12.55
N ASP A 311 -14.85 -15.96 11.67
CA ASP A 311 -14.37 -17.00 10.76
C ASP A 311 -13.75 -16.41 9.48
N ASP A 312 -14.08 -15.15 9.15
CA ASP A 312 -13.72 -14.52 7.88
C ASP A 312 -12.64 -13.45 8.03
N ILE A 313 -12.51 -12.81 9.20
CA ILE A 313 -11.48 -11.80 9.48
C ILE A 313 -10.07 -12.44 9.43
N PRO A 314 -9.07 -11.78 8.82
CA PRO A 314 -7.69 -12.26 8.87
C PRO A 314 -7.15 -12.32 10.32
N ASP A 315 -6.38 -13.36 10.63
CA ASP A 315 -5.72 -13.52 11.94
C ASP A 315 -4.56 -12.54 12.15
N ASN A 316 -3.91 -12.16 11.05
CA ASN A 316 -2.73 -11.31 11.05
C ASN A 316 -3.14 -9.82 10.89
N ILE A 317 -2.59 -8.97 11.75
CA ILE A 317 -3.04 -7.58 11.93
C ILE A 317 -2.68 -6.69 10.73
N GLU A 318 -1.58 -7.01 10.05
CA GLU A 318 -1.13 -6.35 8.83
C GLU A 318 -2.15 -6.56 7.71
N ALA A 319 -2.83 -7.72 7.66
CA ALA A 319 -3.88 -7.96 6.67
C ALA A 319 -5.19 -7.17 6.91
N ILE A 320 -5.26 -6.37 7.98
CA ILE A 320 -6.38 -5.46 8.22
C ILE A 320 -5.94 -3.99 8.27
N SER A 321 -4.64 -3.71 8.16
CA SER A 321 -4.06 -2.37 8.36
C SER A 321 -4.62 -1.33 7.36
N TYR A 322 -4.92 -1.78 6.15
CA TYR A 322 -5.42 -1.01 5.01
C TYR A 322 -6.94 -0.90 4.92
N ILE A 323 -7.70 -1.61 5.77
CA ILE A 323 -9.17 -1.53 5.77
C ILE A 323 -9.70 -0.11 6.01
N PRO A 324 -9.14 0.71 6.93
CA PRO A 324 -9.59 2.09 7.10
C PRO A 324 -9.51 2.89 5.79
N GLU A 325 -8.41 2.78 5.04
CA GLU A 325 -8.22 3.47 3.75
C GLU A 325 -9.34 3.13 2.75
N THR A 326 -9.75 1.85 2.72
CA THR A 326 -10.85 1.41 1.86
C THR A 326 -12.14 2.18 2.16
N PHE A 327 -12.52 2.30 3.44
CA PHE A 327 -13.77 2.97 3.81
C PHE A 327 -13.68 4.49 3.74
N PHE A 328 -12.53 5.09 4.05
CA PHE A 328 -12.32 6.53 3.92
C PHE A 328 -12.42 7.00 2.46
N LEU A 329 -11.86 6.24 1.51
CA LEU A 329 -11.97 6.54 0.08
C LEU A 329 -13.43 6.64 -0.40
N HIS A 330 -14.33 5.88 0.22
CA HIS A 330 -15.76 5.86 -0.09
C HIS A 330 -16.61 6.69 0.89
N GLN A 331 -15.98 7.61 1.63
CA GLN A 331 -16.63 8.54 2.56
C GLN A 331 -17.44 7.85 3.68
N GLN A 332 -17.15 6.57 3.97
CA GLN A 332 -17.74 5.83 5.08
C GLN A 332 -16.94 6.05 6.36
N ASN A 333 -16.84 7.31 6.80
CA ASN A 333 -15.93 7.76 7.86
C ASN A 333 -16.13 6.99 9.18
N GLU A 334 -17.38 6.68 9.55
CA GLU A 334 -17.69 5.90 10.77
C GLU A 334 -17.17 4.46 10.68
N THR A 335 -17.38 3.81 9.53
CA THR A 335 -16.91 2.44 9.29
C THR A 335 -15.38 2.41 9.25
N ALA A 336 -14.75 3.39 8.60
CA ALA A 336 -13.30 3.52 8.58
C ALA A 336 -12.74 3.70 9.99
N TRP A 337 -13.34 4.59 10.79
CA TRP A 337 -12.96 4.83 12.18
C TRP A 337 -13.15 3.60 13.07
N LYS A 338 -14.24 2.85 12.89
CA LYS A 338 -14.47 1.56 13.58
C LYS A 338 -13.30 0.60 13.35
N TRP A 339 -12.85 0.42 12.10
CA TRP A 339 -11.74 -0.48 11.79
C TRP A 339 -10.39 0.06 12.26
N MET A 340 -10.19 1.38 12.20
CA MET A 340 -9.00 1.99 12.79
C MET A 340 -8.93 1.70 14.31
N LYS A 341 -10.04 1.90 15.05
CA LYS A 341 -10.14 1.54 16.48
C LYS A 341 -9.93 0.05 16.74
N HIS A 342 -10.41 -0.82 15.85
CA HIS A 342 -10.15 -2.27 15.93
C HIS A 342 -8.64 -2.54 15.97
N ILE A 343 -7.86 -1.92 15.07
CA ILE A 343 -6.41 -2.09 15.02
C ILE A 343 -5.75 -1.55 16.30
N ILE A 344 -6.10 -0.32 16.69
CA ILE A 344 -5.52 0.37 17.86
C ILE A 344 -5.72 -0.44 19.16
N THR A 345 -6.92 -0.97 19.36
CA THR A 345 -7.26 -1.73 20.59
C THR A 345 -6.58 -3.10 20.66
N ARG A 346 -5.98 -3.57 19.57
CA ARG A 346 -5.27 -4.86 19.49
C ARG A 346 -3.76 -4.76 19.42
N LEU A 347 -3.17 -3.57 19.47
CA LEU A 347 -1.72 -3.37 19.35
C LEU A 347 -0.91 -4.18 20.38
N ASN A 348 -1.43 -4.33 21.60
CA ASN A 348 -0.75 -5.04 22.68
C ASN A 348 -1.00 -6.56 22.69
N GLN A 349 -1.85 -7.07 21.80
CA GLN A 349 -2.13 -8.50 21.69
C GLN A 349 -0.98 -9.23 21.00
N GLN A 350 -0.89 -10.54 21.22
CA GLN A 350 0.09 -11.39 20.56
C GLN A 350 -0.15 -11.39 19.06
N HIS A 351 0.93 -11.30 18.29
CA HIS A 351 0.89 -11.45 16.85
C HIS A 351 0.65 -12.91 16.47
N SER A 352 -0.11 -13.16 15.40
CA SER A 352 -0.36 -14.51 14.86
C SER A 352 0.93 -15.27 14.58
N TYR A 353 1.97 -14.55 14.12
CA TYR A 353 3.33 -15.06 14.02
C TYR A 353 4.25 -14.55 15.15
N GLN A 354 3.94 -14.92 16.38
CA GLN A 354 4.61 -14.43 17.58
C GLN A 354 6.14 -14.61 17.55
N SER A 355 6.65 -15.73 17.01
CA SER A 355 8.10 -15.99 17.00
C SER A 355 8.89 -15.00 16.16
N ALA A 356 8.30 -14.42 15.11
CA ALA A 356 8.95 -13.46 14.22
C ALA A 356 8.68 -12.00 14.61
N THR A 357 7.54 -11.71 15.25
CA THR A 357 7.09 -10.33 15.51
C THR A 357 7.09 -9.98 16.99
N GLY A 358 6.48 -10.81 17.85
CA GLY A 358 6.11 -10.44 19.22
C GLY A 358 4.64 -10.04 19.31
N ARG A 359 4.36 -8.75 19.49
CA ARG A 359 3.00 -8.19 19.56
C ARG A 359 2.56 -7.62 18.21
N ASN A 360 1.26 -7.40 18.03
CA ASN A 360 0.71 -6.75 16.84
C ASN A 360 1.35 -5.39 16.55
N GLY A 361 1.52 -4.56 17.58
CA GLY A 361 2.12 -3.24 17.46
C GLY A 361 3.63 -3.25 17.18
N ASP A 362 4.29 -4.41 17.25
CA ASP A 362 5.71 -4.56 16.91
C ASP A 362 5.90 -4.77 15.39
N TYR A 363 4.84 -5.16 14.66
CA TYR A 363 4.87 -5.26 13.20
C TYR A 363 4.94 -3.84 12.59
N PRO A 364 6.00 -3.48 11.84
CA PRO A 364 6.27 -2.10 11.45
C PRO A 364 5.09 -1.44 10.71
N GLU A 365 4.45 -2.19 9.81
CA GLU A 365 3.37 -1.71 8.95
C GLU A 365 2.26 -1.04 9.74
N VAL A 366 1.83 -1.66 10.85
CA VAL A 366 0.73 -1.17 11.68
C VAL A 366 0.98 0.27 12.13
N SER A 367 2.20 0.58 12.57
CA SER A 367 2.52 1.91 13.07
C SER A 367 2.58 2.97 11.97
N TYR A 368 3.18 2.65 10.82
CA TYR A 368 3.28 3.56 9.69
C TYR A 368 1.93 3.80 9.02
N VAL A 369 1.11 2.76 8.87
CA VAL A 369 -0.23 2.86 8.29
C VAL A 369 -1.16 3.67 9.20
N LEU A 370 -1.11 3.50 10.53
CA LEU A 370 -1.90 4.35 11.44
C LEU A 370 -1.50 5.83 11.35
N ILE A 371 -0.21 6.14 11.19
CA ILE A 371 0.27 7.51 10.94
C ILE A 371 -0.28 8.03 9.60
N ARG A 372 -0.17 7.24 8.53
CA ARG A 372 -0.74 7.56 7.21
C ARG A 372 -2.24 7.83 7.32
N ASN A 373 -3.02 6.94 7.94
CA ASN A 373 -4.48 7.08 8.04
C ASN A 373 -4.88 8.33 8.84
N THR A 374 -4.05 8.74 9.82
CA THR A 374 -4.31 9.96 10.58
C THR A 374 -4.13 11.22 9.74
N VAL A 375 -3.07 11.27 8.92
CA VAL A 375 -2.74 12.47 8.13
C VAL A 375 -3.47 12.51 6.79
N VAL A 376 -3.55 11.38 6.11
CA VAL A 376 -4.08 11.29 4.75
C VAL A 376 -5.58 11.11 4.79
N ASP A 377 -6.10 10.24 5.67
CA ASP A 377 -7.52 9.94 5.67
C ASP A 377 -8.32 10.83 6.62
N LEU A 378 -8.03 10.83 7.93
CA LEU A 378 -8.82 11.58 8.91
C LEU A 378 -8.79 13.10 8.64
N LEU A 379 -7.59 13.65 8.42
CA LEU A 379 -7.43 15.03 7.98
C LEU A 379 -7.75 15.23 6.49
N GLY A 380 -7.81 14.15 5.71
CA GLY A 380 -8.18 14.17 4.29
C GLY A 380 -7.20 14.88 3.38
N ILE A 381 -5.90 14.84 3.66
CA ILE A 381 -4.88 15.56 2.88
C ILE A 381 -4.59 14.84 1.57
N THR A 382 -4.69 15.58 0.46
CA THR A 382 -4.17 15.20 -0.85
C THR A 382 -3.03 16.16 -1.23
N PRO A 383 -1.77 15.71 -1.29
CA PRO A 383 -0.63 16.58 -1.57
C PRO A 383 -0.45 16.81 -3.08
N GLN A 384 0.11 17.97 -3.42
CA GLN A 384 0.60 18.33 -4.76
C GLN A 384 1.90 19.14 -4.59
N ALA A 385 2.94 18.49 -4.07
CA ALA A 385 4.17 19.15 -3.64
C ALA A 385 4.86 19.96 -4.75
N SER A 386 4.92 19.43 -5.98
CA SER A 386 5.52 20.12 -7.14
C SER A 386 4.73 21.35 -7.58
N ALA A 387 3.44 21.43 -7.25
CA ALA A 387 2.60 22.60 -7.46
C ALA A 387 2.56 23.53 -6.25
N HIS A 388 3.36 23.27 -5.21
CA HIS A 388 3.30 23.95 -3.91
C HIS A 388 1.86 24.03 -3.38
N ALA A 389 1.11 22.95 -3.48
CA ALA A 389 -0.30 22.94 -3.08
C ALA A 389 -0.67 21.67 -2.31
N LEU A 390 -1.77 21.77 -1.56
CA LEU A 390 -2.50 20.63 -1.05
C LEU A 390 -4.00 20.90 -1.16
N SER A 391 -4.79 19.84 -1.20
CA SER A 391 -6.22 19.90 -0.89
C SER A 391 -6.54 19.09 0.36
N THR A 392 -7.59 19.47 1.06
CA THR A 392 -8.07 18.74 2.24
C THR A 392 -9.58 18.57 2.21
N LEU A 393 -10.06 17.39 2.61
CA LEU A 393 -11.47 17.07 2.81
C LEU A 393 -11.63 16.31 4.15
N SER A 394 -12.12 16.97 5.18
CA SER A 394 -12.24 16.36 6.52
C SER A 394 -13.03 15.06 6.47
N HIS A 395 -12.46 13.99 7.04
CA HIS A 395 -13.14 12.71 7.25
C HIS A 395 -13.29 12.38 8.74
N LEU A 396 -13.38 13.40 9.59
CA LEU A 396 -13.58 13.18 11.02
C LEU A 396 -14.91 12.42 11.26
N PRO A 397 -14.89 11.30 12.00
CA PRO A 397 -16.10 10.65 12.48
C PRO A 397 -16.76 11.52 13.55
N ALA A 398 -18.03 11.28 13.84
CA ALA A 398 -18.82 12.00 14.84
C ALA A 398 -18.22 11.96 16.25
N GLU A 399 -17.38 10.96 16.57
CA GLU A 399 -16.69 10.85 17.85
C GLU A 399 -15.48 11.81 17.98
N ILE A 400 -14.97 12.35 16.87
CA ILE A 400 -13.80 13.23 16.85
C ILE A 400 -14.27 14.66 16.53
N ASP A 401 -14.49 15.45 17.58
CA ASP A 401 -14.82 16.88 17.46
C ASP A 401 -13.71 17.68 16.77
N TYR A 402 -12.47 17.21 16.92
CA TYR A 402 -11.29 17.99 16.62
C TYR A 402 -10.05 17.14 16.31
N LEU A 403 -9.32 17.49 15.25
CA LEU A 403 -7.99 16.95 14.95
C LEU A 403 -7.06 18.06 14.45
N GLY A 404 -5.91 18.22 15.13
CA GLY A 404 -4.87 19.18 14.76
C GLY A 404 -3.51 18.52 14.66
N LEU A 405 -2.84 18.74 13.54
CA LEU A 405 -1.46 18.30 13.33
C LEU A 405 -0.57 19.45 12.89
N GLU A 406 0.65 19.45 13.41
CA GLU A 406 1.72 20.36 13.03
C GLU A 406 2.88 19.60 12.38
N ASN A 407 3.68 20.33 11.59
CA ASN A 407 4.89 19.84 10.93
C ASN A 407 4.64 18.71 9.91
N ILE A 408 3.49 18.74 9.24
CA ILE A 408 3.20 17.84 8.12
C ILE A 408 4.10 18.25 6.94
N ARG A 409 5.01 17.36 6.53
CA ARG A 409 5.96 17.66 5.45
C ARG A 409 5.34 17.41 4.08
N ILE A 410 5.28 18.45 3.25
CA ILE A 410 4.87 18.37 1.84
C ILE A 410 5.90 19.14 1.02
N GLY A 411 6.65 18.42 0.18
CA GLY A 411 7.86 18.94 -0.43
C GLY A 411 8.85 19.45 0.61
N GLN A 412 9.30 20.69 0.44
CA GLN A 412 10.17 21.39 1.39
C GLN A 412 9.38 22.17 2.46
N SER A 413 8.04 22.22 2.35
CA SER A 413 7.19 22.95 3.28
C SER A 413 6.80 22.10 4.50
N LEU A 414 6.60 22.78 5.63
CA LEU A 414 5.96 22.25 6.81
C LEU A 414 4.60 22.91 6.97
N VAL A 415 3.55 22.10 7.02
CA VAL A 415 2.17 22.54 7.13
C VAL A 415 1.63 22.20 8.51
N ALA A 416 0.88 23.13 9.09
CA ALA A 416 -0.01 22.87 10.19
C ALA A 416 -1.45 22.84 9.66
N LEU A 417 -2.19 21.78 9.97
CA LEU A 417 -3.58 21.62 9.55
C LEU A 417 -4.45 21.34 10.76
N LYS A 418 -5.62 21.96 10.74
CA LYS A 418 -6.64 21.88 11.78
C LYS A 418 -7.97 21.53 11.12
N GLN A 419 -8.60 20.44 11.57
CA GLN A 419 -9.96 20.07 11.20
C GLN A 419 -10.85 20.07 12.44
N GLU A 420 -12.06 20.62 12.30
CA GLU A 420 -13.11 20.62 13.31
C GLU A 420 -14.31 19.87 12.74
N ALA A 421 -15.06 19.18 13.60
CA ALA A 421 -16.29 18.50 13.20
C ALA A 421 -17.30 19.53 12.68
N THR A 422 -17.70 19.40 11.42
CA THR A 422 -18.74 20.25 10.82
C THR A 422 -20.02 19.45 10.66
N THR A 423 -21.16 20.03 11.04
CA THR A 423 -22.50 19.53 10.68
C THR A 423 -22.89 19.87 9.23
N ALA A 424 -22.03 20.59 8.50
CA ALA A 424 -22.22 20.97 7.11
C ALA A 424 -21.57 19.94 6.16
N LEU A 425 -22.03 19.90 4.91
CA LEU A 425 -21.45 19.09 3.85
C LEU A 425 -19.92 19.29 3.79
N PRO A 426 -19.12 18.25 3.57
CA PRO A 426 -17.67 18.38 3.55
C PRO A 426 -17.25 19.26 2.35
N PHE A 427 -16.47 20.30 2.62
CA PHE A 427 -15.95 21.23 1.60
C PHE A 427 -14.47 20.96 1.37
N ALA A 428 -14.08 20.74 0.12
CA ALA A 428 -12.67 20.64 -0.25
C ALA A 428 -12.01 22.03 -0.23
N CYS A 429 -10.95 22.19 0.57
CA CYS A 429 -10.16 23.42 0.60
C CYS A 429 -8.83 23.17 -0.13
N LYS A 430 -8.47 24.05 -1.08
CA LYS A 430 -7.13 24.07 -1.70
C LYS A 430 -6.31 25.19 -1.05
N GLN A 431 -5.11 24.88 -0.61
CA GLN A 431 -4.17 25.85 -0.04
C GLN A 431 -2.88 25.89 -0.86
N GLU A 432 -2.44 27.10 -1.18
CA GLU A 432 -1.10 27.35 -1.72
C GLU A 432 -0.09 27.40 -0.58
N MET A 433 1.03 26.72 -0.74
CA MET A 433 2.14 26.69 0.20
C MET A 433 3.25 27.66 -0.23
N PRO A 434 4.08 28.14 0.70
CA PRO A 434 5.26 28.95 0.37
C PRO A 434 6.15 28.24 -0.66
N ARG A 435 6.78 29.03 -1.53
CA ARG A 435 7.75 28.54 -2.52
C ARG A 435 9.11 28.25 -1.90
#